data_AF-A0A399PAA7-F1
#
_entry.id   AF-A0A399PAA7-F1
#
_cell.length_a   1.000
_cell.length_b   1.000
_cell.length_c   1.000
_cell.angle_alpha   90.00
_cell.angle_beta   90.00
_cell.angle_gamma   90.00
#
_symmetry.space_group_name_H-M   'P 1'
#
loop_
_entity.id
_entity.type
_entity.pdbx_description
1 polymer ?
#
loop_
_entity_poly.entity_id
_entity_poly.type
_entity_poly.pdbx_seq_one_letter_code
_entity_poly.pdbx_strand_id
1 'polypeptide(L)'
;AQARMLQDYRDAVAATGGAADGDGPSTLRLALLSGDWIPVTLPDAMRAGHPELTMVSLGGATEAAIWSVHHVIGEVDRLRPSIPYGTPLRGQRLAVVDHLGRDRPEGVPGEILIRGAGVALGYLGDPERTRERFRVDPATGDREYRTGDIGRYLPDGSIELLGREDAQVKIRAYRIELAEIQAAVLAHPGVADCAVQVAEG
;
A
#
# COMPACT_ATOMS: atom_id res chain seq x y z
N ALA A 1 3.48 -3.12 16.17
CA ALA A 1 4.27 -2.60 15.03
C ALA A 1 4.25 -1.07 14.91
N GLN A 2 3.07 -0.43 14.86
CA GLN A 2 2.91 1.02 14.63
C GLN A 2 3.53 1.92 15.72
N ALA A 3 3.43 1.54 17.00
CA ALA A 3 4.06 2.30 18.10
C ALA A 3 5.60 2.34 17.99
N ARG A 4 6.20 1.26 17.48
CA ARG A 4 7.64 1.18 17.24
C ARG A 4 8.07 2.05 16.06
N MET A 5 7.28 2.10 14.98
CA MET A 5 7.52 3.01 13.86
C MET A 5 7.48 4.49 14.30
N LEU A 6 6.54 4.85 15.19
CA LEU A 6 6.45 6.20 15.74
C LEU A 6 7.67 6.54 16.61
N GLN A 7 8.16 5.57 17.38
CA GLN A 7 9.38 5.71 18.18
C GLN A 7 10.62 5.83 17.27
N ASP A 8 10.75 4.96 16.27
CA ASP A 8 11.83 4.99 15.28
C ASP A 8 11.85 6.33 14.53
N TYR A 9 10.68 6.91 14.20
CA TYR A 9 10.58 8.26 13.64
C TYR A 9 11.07 9.34 14.62
N ARG A 10 10.60 9.32 15.87
CA ARG A 10 11.05 10.28 16.90
C ARG A 10 12.55 10.19 17.14
N ASP A 11 13.08 8.97 17.18
CA ASP A 11 14.51 8.70 17.37
C ASP A 11 15.31 9.15 16.15
N ALA A 12 14.82 8.94 14.93
CA ALA A 12 15.45 9.44 13.70
C ALA A 12 15.43 10.98 13.62
N VAL A 13 14.33 11.63 14.02
CA VAL A 13 14.24 13.09 14.14
C VAL A 13 15.23 13.60 15.20
N ALA A 14 15.31 12.94 16.36
CA ALA A 14 16.27 13.30 17.39
C ALA A 14 17.73 13.11 16.93
N ALA A 15 18.04 12.02 16.21
CA ALA A 15 19.37 11.68 15.74
C ALA A 15 19.85 12.54 14.55
N THR A 16 18.93 13.08 13.74
CA THR A 16 19.25 14.00 12.64
C THR A 16 19.36 15.46 13.08
N GLY A 17 19.27 15.75 14.39
CA GLY A 17 19.24 17.12 14.90
C GLY A 17 17.95 17.85 14.55
N GLY A 18 16.85 17.11 14.39
CA GLY A 18 15.51 17.65 14.14
C GLY A 18 14.81 18.19 15.39
N ALA A 19 15.43 18.07 16.57
CA ALA A 19 15.27 19.13 17.56
C ALA A 19 16.07 20.32 17.03
N ALA A 20 15.36 21.39 16.68
CA ALA A 20 15.92 22.66 16.26
C ALA A 20 17.06 23.13 17.18
N ASP A 21 18.29 22.71 16.90
CA ASP A 21 19.51 23.34 17.42
C ASP A 21 19.88 24.58 16.56
N GLY A 22 19.07 24.87 15.53
CA GLY A 22 19.02 26.14 14.82
C GLY A 22 17.63 26.73 14.92
N ASP A 23 17.54 27.97 15.42
CA ASP A 23 16.34 28.80 15.62
C ASP A 23 15.63 29.21 14.29
N GLY A 24 15.66 28.34 13.28
CA GLY A 24 15.17 28.59 11.93
C GLY A 24 13.98 27.68 11.57
N PRO A 25 13.06 28.14 10.70
CA PRO A 25 11.92 27.34 10.28
C PRO A 25 12.38 26.08 9.56
N SER A 26 11.68 24.96 9.83
CA SER A 26 11.89 23.70 9.13
C SER A 26 11.77 23.88 7.61
N THR A 27 12.78 23.42 6.86
CA THR A 27 12.74 23.38 5.39
C THR A 27 12.03 22.14 4.84
N LEU A 28 11.69 21.17 5.70
CA LEU A 28 10.91 20.00 5.31
C LEU A 28 9.47 20.41 4.98
N ARG A 29 9.10 20.24 3.72
CA ARG A 29 7.81 20.71 3.15
C ARG A 29 6.86 19.61 2.71
N LEU A 30 7.38 18.42 2.41
CA LEU A 30 6.60 17.31 1.86
C LEU A 30 7.08 15.98 2.43
N ALA A 31 6.15 15.20 2.98
CA ALA A 31 6.36 13.81 3.35
C ALA A 31 5.48 12.89 2.50
N LEU A 32 6.13 11.94 1.83
CA LEU A 32 5.49 10.90 1.03
C LEU A 32 5.48 9.61 1.86
N LEU A 33 4.30 9.20 2.31
CA LEU A 33 4.11 8.07 3.21
C LEU A 33 3.55 6.90 2.41
N SER A 34 4.22 5.76 2.43
CA SER A 34 3.82 4.59 1.65
C SER A 34 4.34 3.29 2.26
N GLY A 35 4.01 2.17 1.63
CA GLY A 35 4.55 0.85 1.98
C GLY A 35 3.65 0.05 2.91
N ASP A 36 2.98 0.69 3.88
CA ASP A 36 2.11 0.04 4.86
C ASP A 36 0.94 0.94 5.27
N TRP A 37 0.05 0.44 6.13
CA TRP A 37 -1.00 1.21 6.76
C TRP A 37 -0.45 2.40 7.52
N ILE A 38 -0.95 3.59 7.21
CA ILE A 38 -0.57 4.83 7.90
C ILE A 38 -1.50 5.04 9.10
N PRO A 39 -0.99 5.03 10.34
CA PRO A 39 -1.81 5.27 11.52
C PRO A 39 -2.39 6.68 11.53
N VAL A 40 -3.63 6.84 11.98
CA VAL A 40 -4.30 8.16 12.13
C VAL A 40 -3.59 9.11 13.10
N THR A 41 -2.70 8.60 13.95
CA THR A 41 -1.92 9.38 14.92
C THR A 41 -0.61 9.92 14.35
N LEU A 42 -0.09 9.36 13.24
CA LEU A 42 1.19 9.78 12.67
C LEU A 42 1.17 11.22 12.16
N PRO A 43 0.12 11.71 11.47
CA PRO A 43 0.08 13.09 10.98
C PRO A 43 0.27 14.14 12.07
N ASP A 44 -0.35 13.95 13.24
CA ASP A 44 -0.22 14.88 14.36
C ASP A 44 1.19 14.90 14.94
N ALA A 45 1.83 13.74 15.04
CA ALA A 45 3.21 13.63 15.50
C ALA A 45 4.18 14.35 14.55
N MET A 46 3.96 14.25 13.23
CA MET A 46 4.79 14.92 12.23
C MET A 46 4.55 16.43 12.21
N ARG A 47 3.29 16.88 12.35
CA ARG A 47 2.94 18.32 12.42
C ARG A 47 3.47 19.01 13.67
N ALA A 48 3.62 18.29 14.78
CA ALA A 48 4.18 18.85 16.01
C ALA A 48 5.62 19.38 15.82
N GLY A 49 6.43 18.73 14.97
CA GLY A 49 7.77 19.20 14.60
C GLY A 49 7.79 20.07 13.33
N HIS A 50 6.78 19.93 12.46
CA HIS A 50 6.73 20.57 11.15
C HIS A 50 5.31 21.06 10.81
N PRO A 51 4.85 22.21 11.34
CA PRO A 51 3.46 22.65 11.20
C PRO A 51 2.99 22.87 9.75
N GLU A 52 3.90 23.28 8.86
CA GLU A 52 3.61 23.53 7.44
C GLU A 52 3.82 22.29 6.54
N LEU A 53 4.10 21.12 7.14
CA LEU A 53 4.39 19.90 6.40
C LEU A 53 3.15 19.39 5.65
N THR A 54 3.25 19.37 4.32
CA THR A 54 2.30 18.62 3.49
C THR A 54 2.61 17.14 3.58
N MET A 55 1.60 16.33 3.88
CA MET A 55 1.74 14.87 3.94
C MET A 55 0.84 14.23 2.90
N VAL A 56 1.38 13.27 2.16
CA VAL A 56 0.65 12.53 1.13
C VAL A 56 0.81 11.05 1.41
N SER A 57 -0.31 10.38 1.68
CA SER A 57 -0.39 8.91 1.63
C SER A 57 -0.31 8.47 0.19
N LEU A 58 0.51 7.46 -0.09
CA LEU A 58 0.74 6.89 -1.39
C LEU A 58 0.64 5.38 -1.29
N GLY A 59 0.09 4.77 -2.33
CA GLY A 59 -0.05 3.33 -2.42
C GLY A 59 0.09 2.85 -3.84
N GLY A 60 0.29 1.55 -4.02
CA GLY A 60 0.45 0.95 -5.32
C GLY A 60 1.19 -0.38 -5.21
N ALA A 61 1.61 -0.85 -6.37
CA ALA A 61 2.37 -2.09 -6.51
C ALA A 61 3.59 -1.84 -7.40
N THR A 62 4.63 -2.66 -7.24
CA THR A 62 5.79 -2.68 -8.14
C THR A 62 5.34 -2.87 -9.59
N GLU A 63 4.33 -3.72 -9.78
CA GLU A 63 3.67 -4.06 -11.03
C GLU A 63 2.92 -2.89 -11.70
N ALA A 64 2.76 -1.76 -10.99
CA ALA A 64 2.09 -0.56 -11.47
C ALA A 64 2.94 0.72 -11.31
N ALA A 65 4.27 0.57 -11.36
CA ALA A 65 5.25 1.66 -11.29
C ALA A 65 5.23 2.42 -9.96
N ILE A 66 5.43 1.69 -8.85
CA ILE A 66 5.63 2.17 -7.48
C ILE A 66 4.34 2.66 -6.83
N TRP A 67 3.73 3.73 -7.34
CA TRP A 67 2.51 4.31 -6.79
C TRP A 67 1.43 4.42 -7.85
N SER A 68 0.19 4.27 -7.43
CA SER A 68 -1.00 4.37 -8.26
C SER A 68 -2.18 5.09 -7.63
N VAL A 69 -2.12 5.29 -6.32
CA VAL A 69 -3.14 5.99 -5.55
C VAL A 69 -2.46 6.98 -4.61
N HIS A 70 -3.13 8.09 -4.36
CA HIS A 70 -2.67 9.08 -3.41
C HIS A 70 -3.83 9.68 -2.60
N HIS A 71 -3.53 10.09 -1.38
CA HIS A 71 -4.43 10.87 -0.54
C HIS A 71 -3.62 11.98 0.14
N VAL A 72 -3.99 13.24 -0.14
CA VAL A 72 -3.41 14.39 0.56
C VAL A 72 -4.01 14.44 1.96
N ILE A 73 -3.16 14.29 2.98
CA ILE A 73 -3.59 14.16 4.37
C ILE A 73 -3.90 15.55 4.94
N GLY A 74 -5.19 15.87 5.00
CA GLY A 74 -5.73 17.06 5.66
C GLY A 74 -6.12 16.78 7.11
N GLU A 75 -7.35 17.13 7.46
CA GLU A 75 -7.96 16.73 8.74
C GLU A 75 -8.10 15.21 8.80
N VAL A 76 -7.75 14.64 9.97
CA VAL A 76 -7.75 13.19 10.15
C VAL A 76 -8.99 12.76 10.92
N ASP A 77 -9.79 11.92 10.28
CA ASP A 77 -10.89 11.22 10.92
C ASP A 77 -10.34 10.11 11.83
N ARG A 78 -10.38 10.34 13.14
CA ARG A 78 -9.83 9.44 14.16
C ARG A 78 -10.68 8.19 14.40
N LEU A 79 -11.87 8.11 13.82
CA LEU A 79 -12.70 6.91 13.90
C LEU A 79 -12.29 5.84 12.89
N ARG A 80 -11.42 6.19 11.93
CA ARG A 80 -10.90 5.25 10.93
C ARG A 80 -9.74 4.43 11.48
N PRO A 81 -9.57 3.17 11.02
CA PRO A 81 -8.44 2.34 11.41
C PRO A 81 -7.11 2.87 10.86
N SER A 82 -7.14 3.61 9.74
CA SER A 82 -5.96 4.18 9.09
C SER A 82 -6.32 5.40 8.24
N ILE A 83 -5.29 6.10 7.76
CA ILE A 83 -5.45 7.07 6.67
C ILE A 83 -5.98 6.35 5.41
N PRO A 84 -6.91 6.96 4.64
CA PRO A 84 -7.44 6.38 3.42
C PRO A 84 -6.35 6.11 2.37
N TYR A 85 -6.64 5.16 1.47
CA TYR A 85 -5.73 4.84 0.38
C TYR A 85 -5.75 5.96 -0.67
N GLY A 86 -6.94 6.47 -0.97
CA GLY A 86 -7.14 7.71 -1.72
C GLY A 86 -7.71 7.53 -3.11
N THR A 87 -7.28 8.38 -4.03
CA THR A 87 -7.75 8.43 -5.42
C THR A 87 -6.61 8.16 -6.42
N PRO A 88 -6.94 7.69 -7.64
CA PRO A 88 -5.92 7.33 -8.62
C PRO A 88 -4.97 8.47 -8.97
N LEU A 89 -3.71 8.13 -9.25
CA LEU A 89 -2.77 9.05 -9.88
C LEU A 89 -3.19 9.37 -11.31
N ARG A 90 -2.73 10.52 -11.81
CA ARG A 90 -3.04 10.97 -13.19
C ARG A 90 -2.60 9.91 -14.21
N GLY A 91 -3.51 9.56 -15.12
CA GLY A 91 -3.25 8.56 -16.17
C GLY A 91 -3.45 7.12 -15.72
N GLN A 92 -3.77 6.90 -14.44
CA GLN A 92 -4.18 5.62 -13.90
C GLN A 92 -5.64 5.64 -13.48
N ARG A 93 -6.23 4.45 -13.39
CA ARG A 93 -7.58 4.24 -12.84
C ARG A 93 -7.49 3.09 -11.85
N LEU A 94 -8.22 3.22 -10.74
CA LEU A 94 -8.44 2.12 -9.83
C LEU A 94 -9.91 1.70 -9.93
N ALA A 95 -10.16 0.40 -9.75
CA ALA A 95 -11.50 -0.13 -9.63
C ALA A 95 -11.56 -1.14 -8.49
N VAL A 96 -12.69 -1.21 -7.77
CA VAL A 96 -12.97 -2.28 -6.81
C VAL A 96 -13.92 -3.26 -7.49
N VAL A 97 -13.49 -4.49 -7.73
CA VAL A 97 -14.24 -5.44 -8.57
C VAL A 97 -14.64 -6.73 -7.84
N ASP A 98 -15.61 -7.43 -8.43
CA ASP A 98 -15.89 -8.82 -8.11
C ASP A 98 -14.97 -9.81 -8.84
N HIS A 99 -15.15 -11.10 -8.58
CA HIS A 99 -14.39 -12.19 -9.20
C HIS A 99 -14.54 -12.29 -10.73
N LEU A 100 -15.53 -11.61 -11.31
CA LEU A 100 -15.74 -11.52 -12.76
C LEU A 100 -15.19 -10.21 -13.34
N GLY A 101 -14.55 -9.36 -12.54
CA GLY A 101 -14.00 -8.07 -12.95
C GLY A 101 -15.05 -6.96 -13.08
N ARG A 102 -16.25 -7.13 -12.51
CA ARG A 102 -17.31 -6.13 -12.54
C ARG A 102 -17.18 -5.20 -11.35
N ASP A 103 -17.36 -3.90 -11.58
CA ASP A 103 -17.23 -2.86 -10.57
C ASP A 103 -18.24 -3.07 -9.41
N ARG A 104 -17.78 -2.82 -8.19
CA ARG A 104 -18.57 -2.96 -6.96
C ARG A 104 -19.23 -1.61 -6.60
N PRO A 105 -20.44 -1.61 -6.03
CA PRO A 105 -21.02 -0.40 -5.46
C PRO A 105 -20.21 0.14 -4.27
N GLU A 106 -20.50 1.38 -3.91
CA GLU A 106 -19.99 2.01 -2.67
C GLU A 106 -20.16 1.10 -1.44
N GLY A 107 -19.13 1.04 -0.60
CA GLY A 107 -19.13 0.30 0.65
C GLY A 107 -18.98 -1.22 0.52
N VAL A 108 -19.12 -1.79 -0.68
CA VAL A 108 -19.04 -3.25 -0.92
C VAL A 108 -17.59 -3.67 -1.18
N PRO A 109 -17.01 -4.59 -0.36
CA PRO A 109 -15.66 -5.07 -0.59
C PRO A 109 -15.48 -5.81 -1.92
N GLY A 110 -14.31 -5.63 -2.52
CA GLY A 110 -13.85 -6.33 -3.72
C GLY A 110 -12.34 -6.20 -3.91
N GLU A 111 -11.82 -6.85 -4.94
CA GLU A 111 -10.40 -6.73 -5.28
C GLU A 111 -10.11 -5.38 -5.93
N ILE A 112 -9.01 -4.74 -5.55
CA ILE A 112 -8.53 -3.52 -6.19
C ILE A 112 -7.79 -3.88 -7.47
N LEU A 113 -8.19 -3.27 -8.58
CA LEU A 113 -7.48 -3.30 -9.86
C LEU A 113 -6.78 -1.98 -10.11
N ILE A 114 -5.63 -2.03 -10.78
CA ILE A 114 -4.94 -0.85 -11.30
C ILE A 114 -4.93 -0.92 -12.82
N ARG A 115 -5.32 0.15 -13.49
CA ARG A 115 -5.39 0.25 -14.96
C ARG A 115 -4.66 1.48 -15.48
N GLY A 116 -4.22 1.41 -16.74
CA GLY A 116 -3.70 2.55 -17.49
C GLY A 116 -2.18 2.69 -17.41
N ALA A 117 -1.70 3.93 -17.36
CA ALA A 117 -0.27 4.24 -17.37
C ALA A 117 0.46 3.55 -16.21
N GLY A 118 1.74 3.20 -16.39
CA GLY A 118 2.54 2.60 -15.32
C GLY A 118 2.30 1.11 -15.05
N VAL A 119 1.23 0.49 -15.58
CA VAL A 119 1.05 -0.97 -15.49
C VAL A 119 2.14 -1.68 -16.31
N ALA A 120 2.88 -2.56 -15.64
CA ALA A 120 4.01 -3.30 -16.19
C ALA A 120 3.60 -4.26 -17.33
N LEU A 121 4.59 -4.78 -18.04
CA LEU A 121 4.39 -5.75 -19.12
C LEU A 121 4.06 -7.16 -18.60
N GLY A 122 4.46 -7.46 -17.37
CA GLY A 122 4.37 -8.80 -16.79
C GLY A 122 5.59 -9.13 -15.94
N TYR A 123 5.67 -10.39 -15.54
CA TYR A 123 6.80 -10.95 -14.82
C TYR A 123 7.82 -11.55 -15.79
N LEU A 124 9.11 -11.29 -15.55
CA LEU A 124 10.18 -11.82 -16.39
C LEU A 124 10.27 -13.34 -16.25
N GLY A 125 10.15 -14.07 -17.36
CA GLY A 125 10.26 -15.53 -17.38
C GLY A 125 9.06 -16.29 -16.81
N ASP A 126 7.98 -15.60 -16.45
CA ASP A 126 6.78 -16.21 -15.86
C ASP A 126 5.50 -15.78 -16.62
N PRO A 127 5.24 -16.39 -17.79
CA PRO A 127 4.08 -16.06 -18.61
C PRO A 127 2.75 -16.53 -18.01
N GLU A 128 2.77 -17.47 -17.06
CA GLU A 128 1.54 -17.98 -16.43
C GLU A 128 1.01 -16.96 -15.43
N ARG A 129 1.85 -16.55 -14.46
CA ARG A 129 1.51 -15.51 -13.50
C ARG A 129 1.26 -14.16 -14.17
N THR A 130 1.95 -13.90 -15.29
CA THR A 130 1.68 -12.71 -16.11
C THR A 130 0.25 -12.72 -16.64
N ARG A 131 -0.23 -13.82 -17.24
CA ARG A 131 -1.61 -13.91 -17.74
C ARG A 131 -2.66 -13.91 -16.63
N GLU A 132 -2.31 -14.43 -15.45
CA GLU A 132 -3.18 -14.44 -14.29
C GLU A 132 -3.42 -13.03 -13.74
N ARG A 133 -2.35 -12.25 -13.61
CA ARG A 133 -2.37 -10.95 -12.93
C ARG A 133 -2.49 -9.75 -13.85
N PHE A 134 -2.06 -9.88 -15.11
CA PHE A 134 -2.13 -8.80 -16.09
C PHE A 134 -3.11 -9.12 -17.20
N ARG A 135 -3.96 -8.15 -17.52
CA ARG A 135 -4.88 -8.21 -18.67
C ARG A 135 -4.67 -6.99 -19.55
N VAL A 136 -5.02 -7.15 -20.82
CA VAL A 136 -5.07 -6.04 -21.78
C VAL A 136 -6.51 -5.91 -22.22
N ASP A 137 -7.09 -4.74 -22.03
CA ASP A 137 -8.40 -4.42 -22.58
C ASP A 137 -8.29 -4.39 -24.12
N PRO A 138 -9.00 -5.26 -24.85
CA PRO A 138 -8.88 -5.31 -26.31
C PRO A 138 -9.45 -4.08 -27.01
N ALA A 139 -10.36 -3.32 -26.37
CA ALA A 139 -10.99 -2.15 -26.96
C ALA A 139 -10.11 -0.90 -26.79
N THR A 140 -9.48 -0.74 -25.63
CA THR A 140 -8.67 0.46 -25.32
C THR A 140 -7.16 0.23 -25.47
N GLY A 141 -6.72 -1.03 -25.41
CA GLY A 141 -5.30 -1.38 -25.30
C GLY A 141 -4.70 -1.13 -23.91
N ASP A 142 -5.50 -0.62 -22.97
CA ASP A 142 -5.03 -0.34 -21.61
C ASP A 142 -4.71 -1.64 -20.89
N ARG A 143 -3.59 -1.65 -20.17
CA ARG A 143 -3.22 -2.75 -19.28
C ARG A 143 -3.91 -2.59 -17.94
N GLU A 144 -4.25 -3.74 -17.36
CA GLU A 144 -4.83 -3.91 -16.05
C GLU A 144 -3.96 -4.86 -15.23
N TYR A 145 -3.81 -4.58 -13.94
CA TYR A 145 -3.15 -5.41 -12.95
C TYR A 145 -4.09 -5.73 -11.78
N ARG A 146 -4.22 -7.04 -11.48
CA ARG A 146 -4.94 -7.59 -10.32
C ARG A 146 -4.02 -7.60 -9.09
N THR A 147 -4.29 -6.71 -8.14
CA THR A 147 -3.37 -6.44 -7.01
C THR A 147 -3.38 -7.53 -5.94
N GLY A 148 -4.47 -8.31 -5.83
CA GLY A 148 -4.76 -9.14 -4.65
C GLY A 148 -5.10 -8.34 -3.37
N ASP A 149 -5.11 -7.01 -3.43
CA ASP A 149 -5.57 -6.17 -2.32
C ASP A 149 -7.10 -6.11 -2.32
N ILE A 150 -7.71 -6.22 -1.14
CA ILE A 150 -9.15 -6.04 -0.94
C ILE A 150 -9.40 -4.63 -0.44
N GLY A 151 -10.37 -3.95 -1.06
CA GLY A 151 -10.80 -2.62 -0.66
C GLY A 151 -12.27 -2.37 -0.94
N ARG A 152 -12.72 -1.14 -0.67
CA ARG A 152 -14.06 -0.65 -1.00
C ARG A 152 -14.03 0.83 -1.30
N TYR A 153 -14.99 1.30 -2.10
CA TYR A 153 -15.20 2.73 -2.28
C TYR A 153 -15.84 3.34 -1.03
N LEU A 154 -15.39 4.55 -0.72
CA LEU A 154 -15.96 5.45 0.26
C LEU A 154 -16.98 6.39 -0.40
N PRO A 155 -17.83 7.10 0.38
CA PRO A 155 -18.83 8.01 -0.18
C PRO A 155 -18.29 9.15 -1.06
N ASP A 156 -17.01 9.50 -0.90
CA ASP A 156 -16.31 10.50 -1.71
C ASP A 156 -15.64 9.91 -2.96
N GLY A 157 -15.82 8.61 -3.22
CA GLY A 157 -15.21 7.88 -4.33
C GLY A 157 -13.75 7.46 -4.10
N SER A 158 -13.15 7.82 -2.96
CA SER A 158 -11.83 7.31 -2.58
C SER A 158 -11.90 5.85 -2.14
N ILE A 159 -10.76 5.16 -2.14
CA ILE A 159 -10.68 3.76 -1.74
C ILE A 159 -10.17 3.65 -0.32
N GLU A 160 -10.85 2.83 0.48
CA GLU A 160 -10.35 2.26 1.72
C GLU A 160 -9.76 0.88 1.42
N LEU A 161 -8.49 0.69 1.76
CA LEU A 161 -7.86 -0.62 1.78
C LEU A 161 -8.44 -1.40 2.98
N LEU A 162 -8.64 -2.71 2.85
CA LEU A 162 -9.15 -3.59 3.91
C LEU A 162 -8.17 -4.72 4.25
N GLY A 163 -7.30 -5.09 3.30
CA GLY A 163 -6.33 -6.15 3.49
C GLY A 163 -5.96 -6.81 2.16
N ARG A 164 -5.60 -8.08 2.21
CA ARG A 164 -5.26 -8.91 1.05
C ARG A 164 -6.13 -10.15 0.97
N GLU A 165 -6.42 -10.58 -0.26
CA GLU A 165 -7.14 -11.83 -0.54
C GLU A 165 -6.21 -13.05 -0.38
N ASP A 166 -4.95 -12.87 -0.73
CA ASP A 166 -3.93 -13.92 -0.70
C ASP A 166 -3.17 -13.96 0.65
N ALA A 167 -2.36 -15.00 0.82
CA ALA A 167 -1.54 -15.20 2.01
C ALA A 167 -0.33 -14.25 2.10
N GLN A 168 -0.25 -13.25 1.21
CA GLN A 168 0.84 -12.29 1.22
C GLN A 168 0.69 -11.32 2.38
N VAL A 169 1.81 -11.00 3.00
CA VAL A 169 1.84 -10.10 4.16
C VAL A 169 2.87 -9.00 3.98
N LYS A 170 2.65 -7.90 4.69
CA LYS A 170 3.64 -6.84 4.84
C LYS A 170 4.16 -6.86 6.28
N ILE A 171 5.46 -7.09 6.43
CA ILE A 171 6.13 -7.00 7.74
C ILE A 171 7.13 -5.86 7.65
N ARG A 172 6.88 -4.79 8.42
CA ARG A 172 7.73 -3.57 8.41
C ARG A 172 7.86 -2.98 7.00
N ALA A 173 6.74 -2.89 6.27
CA ALA A 173 6.69 -2.44 4.87
C ALA A 173 7.42 -3.33 3.82
N TYR A 174 7.92 -4.52 4.20
CA TYR A 174 8.45 -5.50 3.24
C TYR A 174 7.36 -6.47 2.82
N ARG A 175 7.20 -6.64 1.50
CA ARG A 175 6.28 -7.60 0.88
C ARG A 175 6.87 -9.00 0.99
N ILE A 176 6.18 -9.90 1.68
CA ILE A 176 6.61 -11.28 1.92
C ILE A 176 5.58 -12.25 1.35
N GLU A 177 6.03 -13.16 0.52
CA GLU A 177 5.24 -14.28 0.00
C GLU A 177 5.40 -15.49 0.92
N LEU A 178 4.37 -15.84 1.70
CA LEU A 178 4.48 -16.98 2.63
C LEU A 178 4.73 -18.31 1.89
N ALA A 179 4.22 -18.44 0.67
CA ALA A 179 4.46 -19.59 -0.19
C ALA A 179 5.94 -19.74 -0.59
N GLU A 180 6.69 -18.64 -0.74
CA GLU A 180 8.13 -18.69 -1.01
C GLU A 180 8.89 -19.29 0.18
N ILE A 181 8.51 -18.89 1.40
CA ILE A 181 9.08 -19.45 2.63
C ILE A 181 8.74 -20.93 2.74
N GLN A 182 7.48 -21.32 2.50
CA GLN A 182 7.06 -22.73 2.50
C GLN A 182 7.87 -23.55 1.49
N ALA A 183 8.00 -23.07 0.25
CA ALA A 183 8.76 -23.75 -0.80
C ALA A 183 10.24 -23.94 -0.41
N ALA A 184 10.86 -22.91 0.18
CA ALA A 184 12.23 -22.99 0.67
C ALA A 184 12.38 -24.00 1.81
N VAL A 185 11.42 -24.08 2.75
CA VAL A 185 11.44 -25.04 3.86
C VAL A 185 11.19 -26.47 3.37
N LEU A 186 10.24 -26.67 2.45
CA LEU A 186 9.92 -27.97 1.85
C LEU A 186 11.06 -28.54 0.98
N ALA A 187 11.97 -27.69 0.49
CA ALA A 187 13.17 -28.16 -0.21
C ALA A 187 14.16 -28.91 0.72
N HIS A 188 13.98 -28.83 2.05
CA HIS A 188 14.84 -29.54 2.99
C HIS A 188 14.45 -31.02 3.10
N PRO A 189 15.37 -31.99 2.89
CA PRO A 189 15.04 -33.42 2.81
C PRO A 189 14.38 -34.03 4.05
N GLY A 190 14.57 -33.41 5.22
CA GLY A 190 13.98 -33.85 6.49
C GLY A 190 12.56 -33.33 6.75
N VAL A 191 11.99 -32.52 5.86
CA VAL A 191 10.66 -31.91 6.03
C VAL A 191 9.67 -32.58 5.09
N ALA A 192 8.64 -33.21 5.65
CA ALA A 192 7.60 -33.87 4.87
C ALA A 192 6.45 -32.91 4.46
N ASP A 193 6.16 -31.90 5.30
CA ASP A 193 5.11 -30.90 5.06
C ASP A 193 5.42 -29.60 5.83
N CYS A 194 4.87 -28.46 5.39
CA CYS A 194 5.10 -27.16 6.01
C CYS A 194 3.93 -26.19 5.81
N ALA A 195 3.51 -25.54 6.90
CA ALA A 195 2.64 -24.37 6.88
C ALA A 195 3.38 -23.17 7.50
N VAL A 196 3.22 -21.98 6.90
CA VAL A 196 3.77 -20.72 7.43
C VAL A 196 2.60 -19.79 7.72
N GLN A 197 2.56 -19.24 8.93
CA GLN A 197 1.55 -18.28 9.37
C GLN A 197 2.22 -17.11 10.09
N VAL A 198 1.65 -15.92 9.95
CA VAL A 198 2.02 -14.77 10.80
C VAL A 198 1.33 -14.92 12.15
N ALA A 199 2.11 -14.93 13.23
CA ALA A 199 1.62 -14.89 14.59
C ALA A 199 1.81 -13.49 15.18
N GLU A 200 0.82 -13.00 15.92
CA GLU A 200 0.98 -11.82 16.77
C GLU A 200 1.84 -12.19 17.99
N GLY A 201 2.76 -11.31 18.36
CA GLY A 201 3.62 -11.43 19.53
C GLY A 201 3.46 -10.26 20.47
#